data_AF-A0A954WWF2-F1
#
_entry.id   AF-A0A954WWF2-F1
#
_cell.length_a   1.000
_cell.length_b   1.000
_cell.length_c   1.000
_cell.angle_alpha   90.00
_cell.angle_beta   90.00
_cell.angle_gamma   90.00
#
_symmetry.space_group_name_H-M   'P 1'
#
loop_
_entity.id
_entity.type
_entity.pdbx_description
1 polymer ?
#
loop_
_entity_poly.entity_id
_entity_poly.type
_entity_poly.pdbx_seq_one_letter_code
_entity_poly.pdbx_strand_id
1 'polypeptide(L)'
;MYRIQVQRLALIIALLQPTKVLADAPPYDPKTVIEQPFPPIVNARFVTAAKVDDSIVTDDELVLGVEIEGQARAYPINMICGPRREIINDRLGGRAIAATW
;
A
#
# COMPACT_ATOMS: atom_id res chain seq x y z
N MET A 1 -35.86 -47.04 10.40
CA MET A 1 -34.63 -47.41 11.13
C MET A 1 -33.55 -46.42 10.72
N TYR A 2 -33.13 -45.57 11.66
CA TYR A 2 -32.34 -44.35 11.48
C TYR A 2 -30.84 -44.69 11.45
N ARG A 3 -30.04 -44.15 10.52
CA ARG A 3 -28.60 -43.89 10.72
C ARG A 3 -28.10 -42.76 9.83
N ILE A 4 -28.07 -41.56 10.42
CA ILE A 4 -27.34 -40.39 9.93
C ILE A 4 -25.84 -40.64 10.18
N GLN A 5 -25.02 -40.64 9.14
CA GLN A 5 -23.56 -40.59 9.28
C GLN A 5 -23.11 -39.13 9.22
N VAL A 6 -22.79 -38.57 10.39
CA VAL A 6 -22.17 -37.26 10.52
C VAL A 6 -20.68 -37.43 10.27
N GLN A 7 -20.20 -37.07 9.07
CA GLN A 7 -18.76 -36.97 8.82
C GLN A 7 -18.24 -35.72 9.52
N ARG A 8 -17.34 -35.94 10.49
CA ARG A 8 -16.72 -34.89 11.31
C ARG A 8 -15.87 -33.98 10.43
N LEU A 9 -16.23 -32.69 10.41
CA LEU A 9 -15.40 -31.61 9.91
C LEU A 9 -14.12 -31.56 10.77
N ALA A 10 -12.97 -31.95 10.22
CA ALA A 10 -11.69 -31.74 10.87
C ALA A 10 -11.30 -30.27 10.67
N LEU A 11 -11.47 -29.47 11.73
CA LEU A 11 -10.98 -28.12 11.82
C LEU A 11 -9.45 -28.15 11.83
N ILE A 12 -8.82 -27.79 10.71
CA ILE A 12 -7.36 -27.57 10.65
C ILE A 12 -7.09 -26.23 11.34
N ILE A 13 -6.75 -26.29 12.63
CA ILE A 13 -6.07 -25.19 13.32
C ILE A 13 -4.65 -25.15 12.74
N ALA A 14 -4.43 -24.28 11.75
CA ALA A 14 -3.09 -23.99 11.27
C ALA A 14 -2.26 -23.45 12.44
N LEU A 15 -1.13 -24.11 12.67
CA LEU A 15 -0.18 -23.86 13.75
C LEU A 15 0.05 -22.37 14.00
N LEU A 16 -0.19 -21.90 15.23
CA LEU A 16 0.62 -20.82 15.79
C LEU A 16 2.06 -21.34 15.82
N GLN A 17 2.87 -21.00 14.81
CA GLN A 17 4.30 -21.01 15.02
C GLN A 17 4.57 -19.93 16.07
N PRO A 18 5.21 -20.24 17.21
CA PRO A 18 5.65 -19.21 18.12
C PRO A 18 6.55 -18.29 17.30
N THR A 19 6.16 -17.01 17.22
CA THR A 19 6.97 -15.96 16.61
C THR A 19 8.37 -16.14 17.18
N LYS A 20 9.35 -16.42 16.32
CA LYS A 20 10.75 -16.47 16.73
C LYS A 20 11.09 -15.05 17.19
N VAL A 21 10.91 -14.78 18.48
CA VAL A 21 11.40 -13.56 19.11
C VAL A 21 12.88 -13.59 18.82
N LEU A 22 13.37 -12.61 18.07
CA LEU A 22 14.80 -12.41 17.84
C LEU A 22 15.40 -12.11 19.22
N ALA A 23 15.77 -13.16 19.95
CA ALA A 23 16.20 -13.07 21.35
C ALA A 23 17.44 -12.18 21.53
N ASP A 24 18.16 -11.93 20.43
CA ASP A 24 19.38 -11.14 20.37
C ASP A 24 19.23 -9.86 19.53
N ALA A 25 18.01 -9.43 19.17
CA ALA A 25 17.84 -8.15 18.50
C ALA A 25 18.21 -6.99 19.44
N PRO A 26 18.88 -5.94 18.95
CA PRO A 26 19.07 -4.74 19.74
C PRO A 26 17.73 -4.20 20.22
N PRO A 27 17.67 -3.52 21.38
CA PRO A 27 16.46 -2.87 21.85
C PRO A 27 15.91 -1.94 20.77
N TYR A 28 14.60 -2.03 20.53
CA TYR A 28 13.91 -1.08 19.65
C TYR A 28 13.96 0.32 20.28
N ASP A 29 14.76 1.22 19.70
CA ASP A 29 14.98 2.60 20.16
C ASP A 29 14.68 3.59 19.02
N PRO A 30 13.39 3.81 18.68
CA PRO A 30 13.02 4.71 17.59
C PRO A 30 13.39 6.15 17.93
N LYS A 31 13.97 6.86 16.95
CA LYS A 31 14.23 8.30 17.05
C LYS A 31 13.24 9.06 16.20
N THR A 32 12.68 10.12 16.77
CA THR A 32 11.86 11.07 16.03
C THR A 32 12.77 11.97 15.20
N VAL A 33 12.73 11.84 13.88
CA VAL A 33 13.50 12.67 12.94
C VAL A 33 12.74 13.96 12.61
N ILE A 34 11.41 13.91 12.64
CA ILE A 34 10.52 15.03 12.32
C ILE A 34 9.51 15.19 13.46
N GLU A 35 9.46 16.38 14.05
CA GLU A 35 8.56 16.65 15.19
C GLU A 35 7.08 16.66 14.80
N GLN A 36 6.77 17.10 13.58
CA GLN A 36 5.40 17.20 13.06
C GLN A 36 5.21 16.23 11.88
N PRO A 37 4.22 15.33 11.95
CA PRO A 37 3.92 14.44 10.83
C PRO A 37 3.36 15.22 9.63
N PHE A 38 3.73 14.81 8.42
CA PHE A 38 3.13 15.37 7.21
C PHE A 38 1.72 14.80 7.00
N PRO A 39 0.71 15.64 6.73
CA PRO A 39 -0.61 15.15 6.40
C PRO A 39 -0.60 14.44 5.03
N PRO A 40 -1.39 13.37 4.86
CA PRO A 40 -1.51 12.72 3.56
C PRO A 40 -2.25 13.61 2.57
N ILE A 41 -1.99 13.41 1.28
CA ILE A 41 -2.82 13.99 0.23
C ILE A 41 -4.08 13.15 0.09
N VAL A 42 -5.23 13.74 0.38
CA VAL A 42 -6.54 13.05 0.29
C VAL A 42 -7.39 13.50 -0.90
N ASN A 43 -6.97 14.57 -1.58
CA ASN A 43 -7.67 15.17 -2.72
C ASN A 43 -6.70 15.42 -3.88
N ALA A 44 -5.97 14.38 -4.29
CA ALA A 44 -5.06 14.46 -5.42
C ALA A 44 -5.83 14.72 -6.73
N ARG A 45 -5.30 15.59 -7.59
CA ARG A 45 -5.83 15.78 -8.94
C ARG A 45 -5.18 14.75 -9.85
N PHE A 46 -6.01 14.02 -10.59
CA PHE A 46 -5.57 13.08 -11.60
C PHE A 46 -5.85 13.61 -13.00
N VAL A 47 -4.91 13.36 -13.91
CA VAL A 47 -5.02 13.68 -15.32
C VAL A 47 -4.89 12.40 -16.14
N THR A 48 -5.54 12.38 -17.31
CA THR A 48 -5.40 11.27 -18.26
C THR A 48 -4.02 11.32 -18.90
N ALA A 49 -3.42 10.17 -19.21
CA ALA A 49 -2.12 10.09 -19.89
C ALA A 49 -2.05 10.96 -21.16
N ALA A 50 -3.13 11.04 -21.95
CA ALA A 50 -3.20 11.88 -23.14
C ALA A 50 -3.08 13.41 -22.91
N LYS A 51 -3.11 13.86 -21.65
CA LYS A 51 -2.94 15.29 -21.25
C LYS A 51 -1.61 15.52 -20.53
N VAL A 52 -0.76 14.50 -20.44
CA VAL A 52 0.56 14.58 -19.83
C VAL A 52 1.56 14.83 -20.95
N ASP A 53 2.43 15.79 -20.75
CA ASP A 53 3.61 16.07 -21.59
C ASP A 53 4.85 16.15 -20.69
N ASP A 54 6.02 16.34 -21.31
CA ASP A 54 7.33 16.38 -20.63
C ASP A 54 7.45 17.49 -19.56
N SER A 55 6.53 18.47 -19.53
CA SER A 55 6.50 19.48 -18.46
C SER A 55 5.90 18.94 -17.15
N ILE A 56 5.17 17.83 -17.24
CA ILE A 56 4.52 17.17 -16.10
C ILE A 56 5.31 15.91 -15.72
N VAL A 57 5.49 14.97 -16.65
CA VAL A 57 6.23 13.72 -16.44
C VAL A 57 7.05 13.46 -17.69
N THR A 58 8.34 13.22 -17.54
CA THR A 58 9.21 12.88 -18.68
C THR A 58 9.11 11.38 -19.01
N ASP A 59 9.41 11.01 -20.26
CA ASP A 59 9.35 9.61 -20.74
C ASP A 59 10.25 8.64 -19.94
N ASP A 60 11.31 9.15 -19.31
CA ASP A 60 12.28 8.39 -18.50
C ASP A 60 12.02 8.44 -16.99
N GLU A 61 10.97 9.12 -16.55
CA GLU A 61 10.64 9.23 -15.13
C GLU A 61 10.03 7.93 -14.57
N LEU A 62 10.50 7.53 -13.38
CA LEU A 62 9.93 6.39 -12.67
C LEU A 62 8.54 6.71 -12.11
N VAL A 63 7.65 5.73 -12.20
CA VAL A 63 6.28 5.81 -11.65
C VAL A 63 5.97 4.57 -10.81
N LEU A 64 5.18 4.76 -9.74
CA LEU A 64 4.44 3.66 -9.13
C LEU A 64 3.18 3.40 -9.96
N GLY A 65 3.18 2.31 -10.72
CA GLY A 65 2.02 1.83 -11.47
C GLY A 65 1.14 0.93 -10.59
N VAL A 66 -0.17 1.16 -10.61
CA VAL A 66 -1.15 0.28 -9.96
C VAL A 66 -2.33 0.04 -10.90
N GLU A 67 -2.80 -1.20 -10.96
CA GLU A 67 -4.03 -1.56 -11.67
C GLU A 67 -4.93 -2.37 -10.74
N ILE A 68 -6.19 -1.94 -10.61
CA ILE A 68 -7.20 -2.58 -9.76
C ILE A 68 -8.51 -2.62 -10.55
N GLU A 69 -9.07 -3.82 -10.75
CA GLU A 69 -10.33 -4.02 -11.47
C GLU A 69 -10.36 -3.32 -12.85
N GLY A 70 -9.25 -3.41 -13.59
CA GLY A 70 -9.09 -2.79 -14.93
C GLY A 70 -8.92 -1.27 -14.93
N GLN A 71 -8.84 -0.63 -13.76
CA GLN A 71 -8.51 0.79 -13.63
C GLN A 71 -7.05 0.97 -13.26
N ALA A 72 -6.30 1.66 -14.12
CA ALA A 72 -4.88 1.92 -13.92
C ALA A 72 -4.60 3.35 -13.41
N ARG A 73 -3.57 3.48 -12.58
CA ARG A 73 -3.00 4.76 -12.13
C ARG A 73 -1.47 4.69 -12.15
N ALA A 74 -0.83 5.82 -12.47
CA ALA A 74 0.60 6.04 -12.30
C ALA A 74 0.84 7.21 -11.34
N TYR A 75 1.75 7.05 -10.38
CA TYR A 75 2.21 8.10 -9.47
C TYR A 75 3.71 8.35 -9.70
N PRO A 76 4.11 9.48 -10.31
CA PRO A 76 5.52 9.79 -10.55
C PRO A 76 6.30 9.92 -9.26
N ILE A 77 7.45 9.24 -9.16
CA ILE A 77 8.25 9.17 -7.94
C ILE A 77 8.67 10.57 -7.48
N ASN A 78 9.11 11.44 -8.39
CA ASN A 78 9.60 12.76 -8.00
C ASN A 78 8.47 13.66 -7.47
N MET A 79 7.23 13.45 -7.90
CA MET A 79 6.06 14.16 -7.38
C MET A 79 5.64 13.70 -5.99
N ILE A 80 5.86 12.42 -5.66
CA ILE A 80 5.54 11.84 -4.35
C ILE A 80 6.74 11.80 -3.39
N CYS A 81 7.92 12.25 -3.82
CA CYS A 81 9.14 12.31 -3.01
C CYS A 81 9.54 13.77 -2.67
N GLY A 82 9.05 14.76 -3.41
CA GLY A 82 9.41 16.18 -3.25
C GLY A 82 8.69 16.94 -2.12
N PRO A 83 9.28 18.04 -1.61
CA PRO A 83 10.01 18.14 -0.34
C PRO A 83 9.20 17.93 0.96
N ARG A 84 7.90 17.57 0.92
CA ARG A 84 7.05 17.53 2.14
C ARG A 84 5.95 16.48 2.15
N ARG A 85 5.92 15.53 1.22
CA ARG A 85 4.74 14.68 0.99
C ARG A 85 5.19 13.30 0.53
N GLU A 86 4.72 12.27 1.23
CA GLU A 86 5.13 10.86 1.00
C GLU A 86 3.92 9.95 0.72
N ILE A 87 2.69 10.37 1.07
CA ILE A 87 1.50 9.51 1.03
C ILE A 87 0.34 10.18 0.26
N ILE A 88 -0.22 9.45 -0.71
CA ILE A 88 -1.48 9.80 -1.40
C ILE A 88 -2.54 8.75 -1.06
N ASN A 89 -3.60 9.17 -0.38
CA ASN A 89 -4.79 8.35 -0.19
C ASN A 89 -5.70 8.50 -1.42
N ASP A 90 -5.85 7.41 -2.17
CA ASP A 90 -6.65 7.35 -3.40
C ASP A 90 -7.76 6.28 -3.26
N ARG A 91 -8.74 6.35 -4.15
CA ARG A 91 -9.73 5.30 -4.38
C ARG A 91 -9.69 4.89 -5.85
N LEU A 92 -9.27 3.66 -6.11
CA LEU A 92 -9.12 3.09 -7.45
C LEU A 92 -9.87 1.76 -7.52
N GLY A 93 -10.67 1.54 -8.58
CA GLY A 93 -11.46 0.30 -8.72
C GLY A 93 -12.37 0.02 -7.52
N GLY A 94 -12.90 1.07 -6.88
CA GLY A 94 -13.73 0.96 -5.66
C GLY A 94 -12.96 0.70 -4.36
N ARG A 95 -11.66 0.39 -4.42
CA ARG A 95 -10.81 0.09 -3.26
C ARG A 95 -10.07 1.33 -2.78
N ALA A 96 -10.00 1.53 -1.46
CA ALA A 96 -9.14 2.53 -0.87
C ALA A 96 -7.69 2.04 -0.90
N ILE A 97 -6.77 2.89 -1.35
CA ILE A 97 -5.33 2.62 -1.42
C ILE A 97 -4.54 3.81 -0.89
N ALA A 98 -3.32 3.54 -0.44
CA ALA A 98 -2.34 4.56 -0.09
C ALA A 98 -1.09 4.34 -0.96
N ALA A 99 -0.80 5.26 -1.87
CA ALA A 99 0.45 5.25 -2.61
C ALA A 99 1.53 5.93 -1.76
N THR A 100 2.66 5.24 -1.58
CA THR A 100 3.80 5.69 -0.76
C THR A 100 5.11 5.25 -1.41
N TRP A 101 6.19 5.99 -1.17
CA TRP A 101 7.54 5.72 -1.64
C TRP A 101 8.55 5.85 -0.50
#